data_AF-A0A497FF87-F1
#
_entry.id   AF-A0A497FF87-F1
#
_cell.length_a   1.000
_cell.length_b   1.000
_cell.length_c   1.000
_cell.angle_alpha   90.00
_cell.angle_beta   90.00
_cell.angle_gamma   90.00
#
_symmetry.space_group_name_H-M   'P 1'
#
loop_
_entity.id
_entity.type
_entity.pdbx_description
1 polymer ?
#
loop_
_entity_poly.entity_id
_entity_poly.type
_entity_poly.pdbx_seq_one_letter_code
_entity_poly.pdbx_strand_id
1 'polypeptide(L)' 'MSQTYFGATTVGIRGKDFVVLASERRMSYGGYILSRSIRKVFKITDKIGVA' A
#
# COMPACT_ATOMS: atom_id res chain seq x y z
N MET A 1 1.73 -12.02 -23.31
CA MET A 1 2.01 -11.98 -21.86
C MET A 1 1.78 -10.56 -21.38
N SER A 2 0.77 -10.33 -20.54
CA SER A 2 0.57 -9.03 -19.88
C SER A 2 1.66 -8.88 -18.81
N GLN A 3 2.71 -8.10 -19.08
CA GLN A 3 3.66 -7.74 -18.04
C GLN A 3 3.01 -6.68 -17.14
N THR A 4 2.66 -7.07 -15.91
CA THR A 4 2.19 -6.13 -14.88
C THR A 4 3.37 -5.23 -14.48
N TYR A 5 3.43 -4.03 -15.05
CA TYR A 5 4.50 -3.07 -14.78
C TYR A 5 4.52 -2.58 -13.34
N PHE A 6 3.36 -2.53 -12.68
CA PHE A 6 3.21 -2.10 -11.30
C PHE A 6 2.36 -3.11 -10.53
N GLY A 7 3.01 -3.86 -9.65
CA GLY A 7 2.34 -4.69 -8.64
C GLY A 7 2.47 -4.04 -7.28
N ALA A 8 1.42 -4.12 -6.47
CA ALA A 8 1.47 -3.72 -5.07
C ALA A 8 0.59 -4.65 -4.22
N THR A 9 0.96 -4.87 -2.96
CA THR A 9 0.12 -5.53 -1.96
C THR A 9 -0.24 -4.57 -0.83
N THR A 10 -1.54 -4.54 -0.51
CA THR A 10 -2.10 -3.87 0.67
C THR A 10 -2.76 -4.91 1.56
N VAL A 11 -2.62 -4.76 2.87
CA VAL A 11 -3.27 -5.60 3.89
C VAL A 11 -4.03 -4.74 4.88
N GLY A 12 -5.15 -5.27 5.36
CA GLY A 12 -5.98 -4.68 6.39
C GLY A 12 -6.35 -5.70 7.45
N ILE A 13 -6.30 -5.31 8.72
CA ILE A 13 -6.71 -6.15 9.86
C ILE A 13 -7.74 -5.41 10.69
N ARG A 14 -8.85 -6.08 11.02
CA ARG A 14 -9.90 -5.57 11.90
C ARG A 14 -9.74 -6.15 13.31
N GLY A 15 -9.61 -5.28 14.30
CA GLY A 15 -9.77 -5.60 15.72
C GLY A 15 -11.20 -5.31 16.20
N LYS A 16 -11.48 -5.49 17.50
CA LYS A 16 -12.80 -5.20 18.07
C LYS A 16 -13.23 -3.75 17.83
N ASP A 17 -12.32 -2.81 18.07
CA ASP A 17 -12.59 -1.36 18.07
C ASP A 17 -11.64 -0.55 17.17
N PHE A 18 -10.79 -1.23 16.38
CA PHE A 18 -9.79 -0.57 15.54
C PHE A 18 -9.56 -1.33 14.23
N VAL A 19 -8.92 -0.64 13.28
CA VAL A 19 -8.37 -1.24 12.05
C VAL A 19 -6.92 -0.84 11.87
N VAL A 20 -6.13 -1.73 11.27
CA VAL A 20 -4.76 -1.44 10.83
C VAL A 20 -4.71 -1.60 9.32
N LEU A 21 -4.15 -0.61 8.63
CA LEU A 21 -3.90 -0.64 7.20
C LEU A 21 -2.39 -0.54 6.95
N ALA A 22 -1.87 -1.38 6.05
CA ALA A 22 -0.48 -1.35 5.64
C ALA A 22 -0.34 -1.71 4.16
N SER A 23 0.62 -1.08 3.49
CA SER A 23 0.93 -1.36 2.08
C SER A 23 2.44 -1.37 1.87
N GLU A 24 2.90 -2.10 0.87
CA GLU A 24 4.31 -2.06 0.50
C GLU A 24 4.74 -0.66 0.03
N ARG A 25 5.95 -0.24 0.43
CA ARG A 25 6.52 1.07 0.07
C ARG A 25 7.36 1.07 -1.20
N ARG A 26 7.59 -0.12 -1.78
CA ARG A 26 8.35 -0.30 -3.01
C ARG A 26 7.48 0.02 -4.23
N MET A 27 8.07 0.72 -5.19
CA MET A 27 7.54 0.83 -6.54
C MET A 27 8.58 0.26 -7.49
N SER A 28 8.17 -0.76 -8.23
CA SER A 28 8.99 -1.40 -9.24
C SER A 28 8.39 -1.22 -10.62
N TYR A 29 9.24 -1.26 -11.64
CA TYR A 29 8.87 -1.32 -13.05
C TYR A 29 9.70 -2.41 -13.72
N GLY A 30 9.07 -3.54 -14.06
CA GLY A 30 9.72 -4.63 -14.81
C GLY A 30 11.07 -5.10 -14.22
N GLY A 31 11.17 -5.21 -12.89
CA GLY A 31 12.40 -5.61 -12.18
C GLY A 31 13.28 -4.47 -11.67
N TYR A 32 13.06 -3.23 -12.12
CA TYR A 32 13.77 -2.05 -11.61
C TYR A 32 13.03 -1.41 -10.43
N ILE A 33 13.73 -0.98 -9.38
CA ILE A 33 13.11 -0.27 -8.23
C ILE A 33 13.20 1.24 -8.47
N LEU A 34 12.06 1.88 -8.69
CA LEU A 34 11.95 3.33 -8.85
C LEU A 34 12.00 4.07 -7.51
N SER A 35 11.37 3.50 -6.48
CA SER A 35 11.37 4.08 -5.13
C SER A 35 11.12 3.02 -4.06
N ARG A 36 11.66 3.27 -2.86
CA ARG A 36 11.51 2.44 -1.66
C ARG A 36 10.68 3.10 -0.56
N SER A 37 10.26 4.34 -0.77
CA SER A 37 9.66 5.21 0.26
C SER A 37 8.29 5.75 -0.13
N ILE A 38 7.62 5.12 -1.10
CA ILE A 38 6.30 5.59 -1.53
C ILE A 38 5.30 5.44 -0.38
N ARG A 39 4.60 6.52 -0.08
CA ARG A 39 3.46 6.51 0.82
C ARG A 39 2.22 6.06 0.06
N LYS A 40 1.64 4.93 0.45
CA LYS A 40 0.38 4.42 -0.10
C LYS A 40 -0.76 4.34 0.92
N VAL A 41 -0.45 4.54 2.21
CA VAL A 41 -1.43 4.64 3.29
C VAL A 41 -1.64 6.10 3.66
N PHE A 42 -2.89 6.55 3.60
CA PHE A 42 -3.30 7.93 3.82
C PHE A 42 -4.34 8.01 4.96
N LYS A 43 -4.12 8.96 5.87
CA LYS A 43 -5.11 9.36 6.87
C LYS A 43 -6.04 10.38 6.20
N ILE A 44 -7.34 10.09 6.13
CA ILE A 44 -8.34 10.98 5.56
C ILE A 44 -8.96 11.83 6.67
N THR A 45 -9.35 11.20 7.78
CA THR A 45 -9.83 11.86 9.00
C THR A 45 -9.24 11.17 10.23
N ASP A 46 -9.62 11.60 11.43
CA ASP A 46 -9.21 10.95 12.68
C ASP A 46 -9.70 9.51 12.83
N LYS A 47 -10.72 9.10 12.06
CA LYS A 47 -11.31 7.75 12.15
C LYS A 47 -11.36 7.00 10.81
N ILE A 48 -10.85 7.59 9.72
CA ILE A 48 -10.88 7.00 8.37
C ILE A 48 -9.48 7.05 7.74
N GLY A 49 -9.02 5.91 7.25
CA GLY A 49 -7.80 5.78 6.46
C GLY A 49 -8.05 4.97 5.17
N VAL A 50 -7.17 5.16 4.19
CA VAL A 50 -7.17 4.46 2.89
C VAL A 50 -5.76 3.94 2.62
N ALA A 51 -5.66 2.77 1.99
CA ALA A 51 -4.41 2.06 1.70
C ALA A 51 -4.51 1.19 0.45
#